data_AF-A0ABD6RBQ9-F1
#
_entry.id   AF-A0ABD6RBQ9-F1
#
_cell.length_a   1.000
_cell.length_b   1.000
_cell.length_c   1.000
_cell.angle_alpha   90.00
_cell.angle_beta   90.00
_cell.angle_gamma   90.00
#
_symmetry.space_group_name_H-M   'P 1'
#
loop_
_entity.id
_entity.type
_entity.pdbx_description
1 polymer ?
#
loop_
_entity_poly.entity_id
_entity_poly.type
_entity_poly.pdbx_seq_one_letter_code
_entity_poly.pdbx_strand_id
1 'polypeptide(L)'
;MYQESFSNFFKQFRRTSFCFSVQYKQENGGELMEKYFLYDEHLGIEIPHLQEDWEEIPEKMQHAILLRWEQVRGKIPDRIKELEHYINTKQHYLNNEEDFEVSCKLNSEIADLASIINDLWLWYRLTQNVSEGKAHQ
;
A
#
# COMPACT_ATOMS: atom_id res chain seq x y z
N MET A 1 -17.43 -0.49 -11.96
CA MET A 1 -17.97 -1.18 -10.77
C MET A 1 -16.91 -1.31 -9.67
N TYR A 2 -15.67 -1.74 -9.95
CA TYR A 2 -14.62 -1.82 -8.92
C TYR A 2 -14.15 -0.48 -8.33
N GLN A 3 -14.17 0.63 -9.07
CA GLN A 3 -13.64 1.92 -8.57
C GLN A 3 -14.50 2.61 -7.48
N GLU A 4 -15.81 2.32 -7.40
CA GLU A 4 -16.69 2.96 -6.41
C GLU A 4 -16.49 2.36 -5.00
N SER A 5 -16.30 1.05 -4.90
CA SER A 5 -16.07 0.34 -3.64
C SER A 5 -14.77 0.80 -2.94
N PHE A 6 -13.69 1.03 -3.71
CA PHE A 6 -12.45 1.62 -3.17
C PHE A 6 -12.62 3.07 -2.71
N SER A 7 -13.42 3.87 -3.43
CA SER A 7 -13.72 5.24 -3.00
C SER A 7 -14.47 5.24 -1.67
N ASN A 8 -15.42 4.32 -1.48
CA ASN A 8 -16.16 4.19 -0.22
C ASN A 8 -15.29 3.66 0.92
N PHE A 9 -14.39 2.71 0.65
CA PHE A 9 -13.35 2.27 1.60
C PHE A 9 -12.52 3.45 2.15
N PHE A 10 -11.99 4.30 1.25
CA PHE A 10 -11.21 5.49 1.67
C PHE A 10 -12.07 6.59 2.30
N LYS A 11 -13.35 6.73 1.91
CA LYS A 11 -14.30 7.67 2.54
C LYS A 11 -14.71 7.23 3.94
N GLN A 12 -14.87 5.93 4.20
CA GLN A 12 -15.29 5.42 5.52
C GLN A 12 -14.13 5.45 6.53
N PHE A 13 -12.88 5.32 6.06
CA PHE A 13 -11.69 5.56 6.89
C PHE A 13 -11.71 6.96 7.57
N ARG A 14 -12.50 7.93 7.06
CA ARG A 14 -12.70 9.27 7.69
C ARG A 14 -13.30 9.23 9.10
N ARG A 15 -14.01 8.16 9.49
CA ARG A 15 -14.83 8.16 10.72
C ARG A 15 -14.22 7.42 11.89
N THR A 16 -13.23 6.57 11.66
CA THR A 16 -12.64 5.72 12.69
C THR A 16 -11.21 6.14 13.01
N SER A 17 -11.02 7.36 13.52
CA SER A 17 -9.89 7.63 14.41
C SER A 17 -10.24 7.03 15.76
N PHE A 18 -10.00 5.74 15.95
CA PHE A 18 -10.24 5.13 17.27
C PHE A 18 -9.18 4.09 17.61
N CYS A 19 -8.45 4.41 18.67
CA CYS A 19 -7.60 3.51 19.42
C CYS A 19 -8.47 2.35 19.93
N PHE A 20 -8.48 1.22 19.24
CA PHE A 20 -9.03 -0.02 19.75
C PHE A 20 -7.94 -1.09 19.67
N SER A 21 -7.07 -1.06 20.68
CA SER A 21 -6.39 -2.27 21.08
C SER A 21 -7.45 -3.22 21.62
N VAL A 22 -7.54 -4.44 21.06
CA VAL A 22 -7.82 -5.71 21.75
C VAL A 22 -8.26 -6.79 20.76
N GLN A 23 -7.38 -7.78 20.64
CA GLN A 23 -7.60 -9.22 20.47
C GLN A 23 -8.60 -9.69 19.41
N TYR A 24 -8.07 -10.01 18.23
CA TYR A 24 -8.55 -11.19 17.51
C TYR A 24 -7.64 -12.38 17.87
N LYS A 25 -8.16 -13.27 18.73
CA LYS A 25 -7.66 -14.64 18.82
C LYS A 25 -8.19 -15.40 17.60
N GLN A 26 -7.25 -16.11 16.99
CA GLN A 26 -7.38 -16.91 15.79
C GLN A 26 -8.39 -18.05 16.00
N GLU A 27 -9.18 -18.33 14.96
CA GLU A 27 -9.58 -19.71 14.64
C GLU A 27 -10.07 -19.86 13.19
N ASN A 28 -10.50 -18.79 12.48
CA ASN A 28 -10.80 -18.81 11.03
C ASN A 28 -10.46 -17.49 10.30
N GLY A 29 -9.58 -16.66 10.86
CA GLY A 29 -9.33 -15.29 10.38
C GLY A 29 -8.37 -15.17 9.18
N GLY A 30 -7.68 -16.25 8.80
CA GLY A 30 -6.72 -16.25 7.68
C GLY A 30 -7.42 -16.22 6.32
N GLU A 31 -8.27 -17.22 6.05
CA GLU A 31 -9.01 -17.34 4.78
C GLU A 31 -9.94 -16.14 4.51
N LEU A 32 -10.52 -15.55 5.56
CA LEU A 32 -11.45 -14.42 5.38
C LEU A 32 -10.74 -13.12 4.98
N MET A 33 -9.46 -12.97 5.31
CA MET A 33 -8.68 -11.76 4.96
C MET A 33 -8.11 -11.84 3.54
N GLU A 34 -7.88 -13.05 3.00
CA GLU A 34 -7.53 -13.27 1.58
C GLU A 34 -8.65 -12.80 0.64
N LYS A 35 -9.91 -12.75 1.10
CA LYS A 35 -11.04 -12.22 0.32
C LYS A 35 -10.97 -10.70 0.11
N TYR A 36 -10.31 -9.97 1.01
CA TYR A 36 -10.35 -8.50 1.05
C TYR A 36 -9.02 -7.83 0.77
N PHE A 37 -7.94 -8.60 0.65
CA PHE A 37 -6.61 -8.13 0.32
C PHE A 37 -5.98 -9.04 -0.71
N LEU A 38 -5.22 -8.45 -1.63
CA LEU A 38 -4.35 -9.17 -2.54
C LEU A 38 -2.92 -8.73 -2.31
N TYR A 39 -2.00 -9.69 -2.29
CA TYR A 39 -0.59 -9.35 -2.31
C TYR A 39 -0.20 -8.89 -3.71
N ASP A 40 0.28 -7.65 -3.80
CA ASP A 40 0.80 -7.08 -5.03
C ASP A 40 2.31 -7.34 -5.07
N GLU A 41 2.73 -8.27 -5.92
CA GLU A 41 4.13 -8.67 -6.09
C GLU A 41 5.03 -7.51 -6.52
N HIS A 42 4.48 -6.57 -7.30
CA HIS A 42 5.23 -5.41 -7.78
C HIS A 42 5.51 -4.43 -6.63
N LEU A 43 4.52 -4.19 -5.76
CA LEU A 43 4.67 -3.31 -4.60
C LEU A 43 5.36 -4.00 -3.41
N GLY A 44 5.24 -5.32 -3.31
CA GLY A 44 5.70 -6.13 -2.18
C GLY A 44 4.85 -5.92 -0.92
N ILE A 45 3.57 -5.57 -1.07
CA ILE A 45 2.62 -5.35 0.02
C ILE A 45 1.25 -5.91 -0.31
N GLU A 46 0.43 -6.14 0.72
CA GLU A 46 -0.99 -6.39 0.54
C GLU A 46 -1.75 -5.10 0.25
N ILE A 47 -2.53 -5.06 -0.81
CA ILE A 47 -3.44 -3.95 -1.13
C ILE A 47 -4.89 -4.39 -0.89
N PRO A 48 -5.78 -3.48 -0.47
CA PRO A 48 -7.20 -3.80 -0.36
C PRO A 48 -7.72 -4.26 -1.73
N HIS A 49 -8.60 -5.26 -1.73
CA HIS A 49 -9.30 -5.77 -2.90
C HIS A 49 -10.64 -6.32 -2.46
N LEU A 50 -11.67 -5.47 -2.46
CA LEU A 50 -13.01 -5.86 -2.01
C LEU A 50 -13.76 -6.57 -3.14
N GLN A 51 -14.18 -7.80 -2.89
CA GLN A 51 -15.00 -8.59 -3.83
C GLN A 51 -16.51 -8.27 -3.74
N GLU A 52 -16.91 -7.48 -2.75
CA GLU A 52 -18.29 -7.05 -2.50
C GLU A 52 -18.32 -5.57 -2.11
N ASP A 53 -19.51 -4.98 -2.11
CA ASP A 53 -19.67 -3.58 -1.74
C ASP A 53 -19.40 -3.37 -0.26
N TRP A 54 -18.73 -2.27 0.09
CA TRP A 54 -18.31 -1.98 1.46
C TRP A 54 -19.48 -2.03 2.44
N GLU A 55 -20.62 -1.48 2.07
CA GLU A 55 -21.84 -1.40 2.87
C GLU A 55 -22.48 -2.78 3.13
N GLU A 56 -22.17 -3.78 2.32
CA GLU A 56 -22.64 -5.16 2.48
C GLU A 56 -21.73 -5.99 3.42
N ILE A 57 -20.51 -5.51 3.65
CA ILE A 57 -19.57 -6.14 4.58
C ILE A 57 -20.04 -5.88 6.02
N PRO A 58 -20.14 -6.91 6.88
CA PRO A 58 -20.48 -6.73 8.29
C PRO A 58 -19.54 -5.73 8.97
N GLU A 59 -20.08 -4.84 9.81
CA GLU A 59 -19.31 -3.77 10.48
C GLU A 59 -18.05 -4.30 11.18
N LYS A 60 -18.17 -5.42 11.90
CA LYS A 60 -17.02 -6.07 12.55
C LYS A 60 -15.88 -6.40 11.56
N MET A 61 -16.23 -6.80 10.35
CA MET A 61 -15.27 -7.13 9.29
C MET A 61 -14.72 -5.88 8.63
N GLN A 62 -15.55 -4.87 8.38
CA GLN A 62 -15.09 -3.54 7.96
C GLN A 62 -13.97 -3.02 8.86
N HIS A 63 -14.18 -3.06 10.19
CA HIS A 63 -13.17 -2.66 11.17
C HIS A 63 -11.88 -3.50 11.09
N ALA A 64 -11.99 -4.82 10.89
CA ALA A 64 -10.84 -5.69 10.72
C ALA A 64 -10.04 -5.37 9.45
N ILE A 65 -10.73 -5.10 8.34
CA ILE A 65 -10.10 -4.68 7.07
C ILE A 65 -9.36 -3.35 7.26
N LEU A 66 -9.99 -2.36 7.91
CA LEU A 66 -9.34 -1.07 8.18
C LEU A 66 -8.08 -1.22 9.03
N LEU A 67 -8.16 -2.00 10.12
CA LEU A 67 -7.01 -2.26 11.00
C LEU A 67 -5.88 -2.96 10.25
N ARG A 68 -6.20 -3.96 9.42
CA ARG A 68 -5.19 -4.62 8.58
C ARG A 68 -4.53 -3.63 7.63
N TRP A 69 -5.31 -2.79 6.98
CA TRP A 69 -4.78 -1.79 6.06
C TRP A 69 -3.89 -0.75 6.75
N GLU A 70 -4.20 -0.34 7.98
CA GLU A 70 -3.29 0.48 8.80
C GLU A 70 -1.96 -0.24 9.07
N GLN A 71 -2.00 -1.52 9.44
CA GLN A 71 -0.79 -2.31 9.69
C GLN A 71 0.07 -2.46 8.44
N VAL A 72 -0.53 -2.67 7.26
CA VAL A 72 0.21 -2.77 6.00
C VAL A 72 0.77 -1.41 5.61
N ARG A 73 -0.03 -0.34 5.68
CA ARG A 73 0.45 1.03 5.39
C ARG A 73 1.60 1.47 6.29
N GLY A 74 1.57 1.09 7.57
CA GLY A 74 2.65 1.39 8.50
C GLY A 74 4.02 0.85 8.05
N LYS A 75 4.05 -0.15 7.16
CA LYS A 75 5.26 -0.75 6.60
C LYS A 75 5.71 -0.12 5.28
N ILE A 76 4.86 0.68 4.62
CA ILE A 76 5.21 1.31 3.33
C ILE A 76 6.49 2.16 3.43
N PRO A 77 6.69 3.01 4.47
CA PRO A 77 7.93 3.78 4.58
C PRO A 77 9.19 2.91 4.67
N ASP A 78 9.11 1.76 5.34
CA ASP A 78 10.25 0.85 5.45
C ASP A 78 10.51 0.13 4.12
N ARG A 79 9.46 -0.28 3.42
CA ARG A 79 9.58 -0.83 2.06
C ARG A 79 10.22 0.16 1.08
N ILE A 80 9.85 1.44 1.17
CA ILE A 80 10.47 2.50 0.35
C ILE A 80 11.98 2.61 0.64
N LYS A 81 12.39 2.63 1.91
CA LYS A 81 13.82 2.66 2.29
C LYS A 81 14.60 1.47 1.74
N GLU A 82 14.01 0.28 1.74
CA GLU A 82 14.62 -0.92 1.14
C GLU A 82 14.86 -0.73 -0.36
N LEU A 83 13.86 -0.22 -1.09
CA LEU A 83 13.96 0.04 -2.53
C LEU A 83 14.99 1.14 -2.84
N GLU A 84 15.04 2.21 -2.03
CA GLU A 84 16.06 3.26 -2.12
C GLU A 84 17.47 2.68 -1.93
N HIS A 85 17.65 1.72 -1.01
CA HIS A 85 18.93 1.03 -0.85
C HIS A 85 19.34 0.25 -2.10
N TYR A 86 18.40 -0.46 -2.74
CA TYR A 86 18.67 -1.15 -4.01
C TYR A 86 18.99 -0.18 -5.14
N ILE A 87 18.28 0.93 -5.25
CA ILE A 87 18.58 2.00 -6.22
C ILE A 87 20.01 2.51 -6.01
N ASN A 88 20.37 2.87 -4.78
CA ASN A 88 21.69 3.39 -4.46
C ASN A 88 22.81 2.39 -4.82
N THR A 89 22.59 1.10 -4.58
CA THR A 89 23.54 0.05 -4.93
C THR A 89 23.71 -0.07 -6.45
N LYS A 90 22.61 -0.04 -7.22
CA LYS A 90 22.65 -0.09 -8.69
C LYS A 90 23.27 1.17 -9.28
N GLN A 91 22.98 2.35 -8.73
CA GLN A 91 23.60 3.61 -9.14
C GLN A 91 25.11 3.61 -8.89
N HIS A 92 25.57 3.08 -7.75
CA HIS A 92 27.01 2.94 -7.49
C HIS A 92 27.69 2.04 -8.53
N TYR A 93 27.05 0.94 -8.91
CA TYR A 93 27.57 0.06 -9.96
C TYR A 93 27.57 0.75 -11.33
N LEU A 94 26.47 1.40 -11.71
CA LEU A 94 26.33 2.17 -12.96
C LEU A 94 27.41 3.25 -13.10
N ASN A 95 27.78 3.93 -12.01
CA ASN A 95 28.81 4.98 -12.04
C ASN A 95 30.20 4.49 -12.46
N ASN A 96 30.45 3.18 -12.40
CA ASN A 96 31.73 2.57 -12.77
C ASN A 96 31.58 1.62 -13.97
N GLU A 97 30.41 1.59 -14.60
CA GLU A 97 30.13 0.70 -15.74
C GLU A 97 30.45 1.42 -17.06
N GLU A 98 31.24 0.76 -17.91
CA GLU A 98 31.63 1.26 -19.23
C GLU A 98 30.88 0.56 -20.36
N ASP A 99 30.30 -0.61 -20.09
CA ASP A 99 29.47 -1.34 -21.04
C ASP A 99 28.11 -0.66 -21.19
N PHE A 100 27.79 -0.28 -22.44
CA PHE A 100 26.55 0.41 -22.77
C PHE A 100 25.31 -0.45 -22.52
N GLU A 101 25.35 -1.74 -22.86
CA GLU A 101 24.20 -2.64 -22.69
C GLU A 101 23.91 -2.86 -21.21
N VAL A 102 24.97 -3.05 -20.40
CA VAL A 102 24.84 -3.17 -18.94
C VAL A 102 24.35 -1.86 -18.33
N SER A 103 24.85 -0.72 -18.78
CA SER A 103 24.38 0.60 -18.35
C SER A 103 22.89 0.82 -18.65
N CYS A 104 22.42 0.43 -19.83
CA CYS A 104 21.00 0.49 -20.18
C CYS A 104 20.17 -0.40 -19.26
N LYS A 105 20.61 -1.64 -19.02
CA LYS A 105 19.91 -2.57 -18.13
C LYS A 105 19.78 -2.01 -16.70
N LEU A 106 20.87 -1.49 -16.14
CA LEU A 106 20.86 -0.89 -14.80
C LEU A 106 19.92 0.31 -14.72
N ASN A 107 19.94 1.18 -15.72
CA ASN A 107 19.03 2.32 -15.79
C ASN A 107 17.56 1.88 -15.83
N SER A 108 17.23 0.85 -16.60
CA SER A 108 15.88 0.28 -16.62
C SER A 108 15.49 -0.27 -15.24
N GLU A 109 16.36 -1.05 -14.59
CA GLU A 109 16.09 -1.59 -13.25
C GLU A 109 15.92 -0.49 -12.19
N ILE A 110 16.70 0.60 -12.28
CA ILE A 110 16.55 1.77 -11.40
C ILE A 110 15.21 2.47 -11.65
N ALA A 111 14.82 2.64 -12.91
CA ALA A 111 13.55 3.24 -13.28
C ALA A 111 12.35 2.42 -12.78
N ASP A 112 12.42 1.09 -12.88
CA ASP A 112 11.39 0.18 -12.37
C ASP A 112 11.26 0.31 -10.84
N LEU A 113 12.37 0.29 -10.10
CA LEU A 113 12.38 0.50 -8.65
C LEU A 113 11.79 1.87 -8.26
N ALA A 114 12.11 2.93 -9.01
CA ALA A 114 11.58 4.26 -8.77
C ALA A 114 10.06 4.33 -9.04
N SER A 115 9.57 3.58 -10.04
CA SER A 115 8.13 3.45 -10.30
C SER A 115 7.40 2.80 -9.13
N ILE A 116 7.95 1.71 -8.58
CA ILE A 116 7.41 1.05 -7.38
C ILE A 116 7.35 2.02 -6.19
N ILE A 117 8.43 2.80 -5.95
CA ILE A 117 8.45 3.81 -4.89
C ILE A 117 7.33 4.85 -5.08
N ASN A 118 7.12 5.31 -6.32
CA ASN A 118 6.06 6.27 -6.61
C ASN A 118 4.66 5.70 -6.32
N ASP A 119 4.41 4.46 -6.72
CA ASP A 119 3.13 3.79 -6.49
C ASP A 119 2.87 3.54 -5.00
N LEU A 120 3.90 3.13 -4.26
CA LEU A 120 3.86 3.01 -2.79
C LEU A 120 3.51 4.35 -2.14
N TRP A 121 4.09 5.45 -2.62
CA TRP A 121 3.74 6.79 -2.13
C TRP A 121 2.31 7.20 -2.48
N LEU A 122 1.77 6.81 -3.65
CA LEU A 122 0.36 7.00 -3.97
C LEU A 122 -0.52 6.29 -2.95
N TRP A 123 -0.26 5.01 -2.66
CA TRP A 123 -0.99 4.24 -1.65
C TRP A 123 -0.90 4.85 -0.24
N TYR A 124 0.27 5.34 0.15
CA TYR A 124 0.48 5.99 1.44
C TYR A 124 -0.29 7.32 1.56
N ARG A 125 -0.31 8.12 0.47
CA ARG A 125 -0.93 9.46 0.45
C ARG A 125 -2.41 9.49 0.09
N LEU A 126 -2.94 8.47 -0.59
CA LEU A 126 -4.38 8.36 -0.89
C LEU A 126 -5.25 8.48 0.37
N THR A 127 -4.67 8.26 1.55
CA THR A 127 -5.34 8.49 2.84
C THR A 127 -5.00 9.81 3.53
N GLN A 128 -3.94 10.52 3.14
CA GLN A 128 -3.55 11.84 3.65
C GLN A 128 -4.31 12.99 2.96
N ASN A 129 -4.52 12.91 1.64
CA ASN A 129 -5.25 13.96 0.90
C ASN A 129 -6.76 13.97 1.19
N VAL A 130 -7.27 12.96 1.90
CA VAL A 130 -8.66 12.92 2.36
C VAL A 130 -8.86 13.75 3.64
N SER A 131 -7.78 14.05 4.39
CA SER A 131 -7.82 14.95 5.56
C SER A 131 -7.67 16.44 5.22
N GLU A 132 -7.10 16.81 4.07
CA GLU A 132 -6.78 18.22 3.75
C GLU A 132 -7.93 19.01 3.09
N GLY A 133 -9.06 18.37 2.78
CA GLY A 133 -10.21 18.98 2.10
C GLY A 133 -11.09 19.93 2.92
N LYS A 134 -10.62 20.47 4.06
CA LYS A 134 -11.32 21.51 4.84
C LYS A 134 -10.34 22.50 5.49
N ALA A 135 -9.61 23.26 4.68
CA ALA A 135 -8.88 24.44 5.16
C ALA A 135 -8.93 25.59 4.13
N HIS A 136 -10.14 26.08 3.83
CA HIS A 136 -10.32 27.48 3.45
C HIS A 136 -11.71 27.91 3.91
N GLN A 137 -11.73 28.80 4.91
CA GLN A 137 -12.86 29.64 5.26
C GLN A 137 -12.96 30.80 4.27
#